data_AF-K0UPZ9-F1
#
_entry.id   AF-K0UPZ9-F1
#
_cell.length_a   1.000
_cell.length_b   1.000
_cell.length_c   1.000
_cell.angle_alpha   90.00
_cell.angle_beta   90.00
_cell.angle_gamma   90.00
#
_symmetry.space_group_name_H-M   'P 1'
#
loop_
_entity.id
_entity.type
_entity.pdbx_description
1 polymer ?
#
loop_
_entity_poly.entity_id
_entity_poly.type
_entity_poly.pdbx_seq_one_letter_code
_entity_poly.pdbx_strand_id
1 'polypeptide(L)'
;MAFSVVPPGLEAFSAANAAAAAAVSAAGAADHAANLASATAALGPIGAEYLAAYGSAQANNYAATLAVARLHAAIGVATEAAKASFIVTDNG
;
A
#
# COMPACT_ATOMS: atom_id res chain seq x y z
N MET A 1 -28.97 -21.17 4.40
CA MET A 1 -27.52 -21.16 4.17
C MET A 1 -26.84 -20.89 5.49
N ALA A 2 -25.86 -21.69 5.90
CA ALA A 2 -25.02 -21.41 7.06
C ALA A 2 -23.70 -20.82 6.56
N PHE A 3 -23.30 -19.66 7.07
CA PHE A 3 -21.97 -19.11 6.80
C PHE A 3 -20.97 -19.81 7.71
N SER A 4 -19.85 -20.24 7.14
CA SER A 4 -18.75 -20.85 7.88
C SER A 4 -17.46 -20.10 7.58
N VAL A 5 -16.64 -19.91 8.61
CA VAL A 5 -15.32 -19.31 8.49
C VAL A 5 -14.33 -20.38 8.03
N VAL A 6 -13.45 -20.03 7.09
CA VAL A 6 -12.42 -20.94 6.58
C VAL A 6 -11.04 -20.36 6.92
N PRO A 7 -10.38 -20.82 8.00
CA PRO A 7 -9.10 -20.25 8.44
C PRO A 7 -7.99 -20.24 7.37
N PRO A 8 -7.81 -21.29 6.54
CA PRO A 8 -6.86 -21.23 5.43
C PRO A 8 -7.17 -20.12 4.40
N GLY A 9 -8.45 -19.79 4.22
CA GLY A 9 -8.87 -18.69 3.35
C GLY A 9 -8.50 -17.32 3.93
N LEU A 10 -8.64 -17.14 5.25
CA LEU A 10 -8.20 -15.93 5.94
C LEU A 10 -6.67 -15.77 5.89
N GLU A 11 -5.92 -16.86 6.04
CA GLU A 11 -4.46 -16.85 5.92
C GLU A 11 -4.02 -16.43 4.51
N ALA A 12 -4.62 -17.01 3.46
CA ALA A 12 -4.34 -16.61 2.08
C ALA A 12 -4.69 -15.13 1.82
N PHE A 13 -5.81 -14.64 2.36
CA PHE A 13 -6.21 -13.23 2.23
C PHE A 13 -5.25 -12.28 2.97
N SER A 14 -4.77 -12.67 4.15
CA SER A 14 -3.74 -11.93 4.88
C SER A 14 -2.44 -11.85 4.10
N ALA A 15 -1.97 -12.99 3.58
CA ALA A 15 -0.76 -13.07 2.76
C ALA A 15 -0.87 -12.20 1.50
N ALA A 16 -2.03 -12.21 0.83
CA ALA A 16 -2.28 -11.37 -0.34
C ALA A 16 -2.19 -9.88 0.00
N ASN A 17 -2.73 -9.45 1.14
CA ASN A 17 -2.64 -8.07 1.60
C ASN A 17 -1.21 -7.67 1.99
N ALA A 18 -0.44 -8.56 2.62
CA ALA A 18 0.98 -8.32 2.90
C ALA A 18 1.79 -8.14 1.60
N ALA A 19 1.55 -9.00 0.60
CA ALA A 19 2.17 -8.88 -0.71
C ALA A 19 1.78 -7.58 -1.42
N ALA A 20 0.50 -7.19 -1.37
CA ALA A 20 0.02 -5.92 -1.93
C ALA A 20 0.67 -4.71 -1.26
N ALA A 21 0.80 -4.71 0.08
CA ALA A 21 1.47 -3.63 0.81
C ALA A 21 2.93 -3.45 0.36
N ALA A 22 3.67 -4.55 0.19
CA ALA A 22 5.04 -4.52 -0.29
C ALA A 22 5.13 -4.03 -1.74
N ALA A 23 4.28 -4.56 -2.62
CA ALA A 23 4.25 -4.19 -4.03
C ALA A 23 3.91 -2.71 -4.24
N VAL A 24 2.88 -2.19 -3.56
CA VAL A 24 2.47 -0.78 -3.67
C VAL A 24 3.56 0.15 -3.13
N SER A 25 4.21 -0.20 -2.01
CA SER A 25 5.31 0.59 -1.47
C SER A 25 6.50 0.67 -2.43
N ALA A 26 6.91 -0.48 -2.98
CA ALA A 26 8.04 -0.55 -3.91
C ALA A 26 7.74 0.19 -5.23
N ALA A 27 6.56 -0.03 -5.81
CA ALA A 27 6.13 0.64 -7.03
C ALA A 27 5.99 2.15 -6.83
N GLY A 28 5.40 2.59 -5.70
CA GLY A 28 5.24 4.00 -5.38
C GLY A 28 6.58 4.73 -5.24
N ALA A 29 7.58 4.10 -4.61
CA ALA A 29 8.91 4.68 -4.48
C ALA A 29 9.63 4.82 -5.83
N ALA A 30 9.55 3.77 -6.68
CA ALA A 30 10.14 3.79 -8.00
C ALA A 30 9.48 4.83 -8.92
N ASP A 31 8.14 4.89 -8.93
CA ASP A 31 7.38 5.85 -9.74
C ASP A 31 7.61 7.29 -9.30
N HIS A 32 7.62 7.57 -7.99
CA HIS A 32 7.90 8.90 -7.46
C HIS A 32 9.28 9.42 -7.93
N ALA A 33 10.32 8.58 -7.81
CA ALA A 33 11.66 8.93 -8.24
C ALA A 33 11.74 9.13 -9.77
N ALA A 34 11.14 8.23 -10.54
CA ALA A 34 11.12 8.30 -12.01
C ALA A 34 10.42 9.57 -12.52
N ASN A 35 9.28 9.92 -11.91
CA ASN A 35 8.51 11.10 -12.28
C ASN A 35 9.24 12.40 -11.97
N LEU A 36 9.88 12.52 -10.80
CA LEU A 36 10.72 13.69 -10.48
C LEU A 36 11.91 13.84 -11.42
N ALA A 37 12.59 12.73 -11.74
CA ALA A 37 13.72 12.73 -12.67
C ALA A 37 13.28 13.13 -14.09
N SER A 38 12.16 12.58 -14.56
CA SER A 38 11.58 12.89 -15.86
C SER A 38 11.19 14.37 -15.98
N ALA A 39 10.49 14.91 -14.97
CA ALA A 39 10.11 16.32 -14.94
C ALA A 39 11.33 17.24 -14.94
N THR A 40 12.34 16.92 -14.14
CA THR A 40 13.60 17.70 -14.07
C THR A 40 14.33 17.72 -15.41
N ALA A 41 14.44 16.55 -16.06
CA ALA A 41 15.11 16.42 -17.35
C ALA A 41 14.37 17.18 -18.48
N ALA A 42 13.03 17.15 -18.47
CA ALA A 42 12.22 17.79 -19.51
C ALA A 42 12.21 19.31 -19.41
N LEU A 43 12.19 19.86 -18.20
CA LEU A 43 11.99 21.29 -17.97
C LEU A 43 13.29 22.07 -17.74
N GLY A 44 14.31 21.42 -17.16
CA GLY A 44 15.58 22.06 -16.83
C GLY A 44 15.40 23.35 -16.02
N PRO A 45 16.33 24.33 -16.17
CA PRO A 45 16.28 25.58 -15.43
C PRO A 45 15.07 26.47 -15.74
N ILE A 46 14.51 26.37 -16.95
CA ILE A 46 13.39 27.23 -17.40
C ILE A 46 12.12 26.94 -16.60
N GLY A 47 11.92 25.68 -16.18
CA GLY A 47 10.76 25.28 -15.39
C GLY A 47 10.98 25.27 -13.88
N ALA A 48 11.95 25.99 -13.33
CA ALA A 48 12.30 25.94 -11.90
C ALA A 48 11.09 26.16 -10.96
N GLU A 49 10.24 27.15 -11.27
CA GLU A 49 9.04 27.43 -10.48
C GLU A 49 8.01 26.29 -10.53
N TYR A 50 7.83 25.69 -11.72
CA TYR A 50 7.00 24.50 -11.88
C TYR A 50 7.57 23.32 -11.10
N LEU A 51 8.88 23.07 -11.18
CA LEU A 51 9.54 21.96 -10.50
C LEU A 51 9.41 22.07 -8.98
N ALA A 52 9.46 23.29 -8.42
CA ALA A 52 9.22 23.51 -7.00
C ALA A 52 7.79 23.12 -6.58
N ALA A 53 6.78 23.56 -7.34
CA ALA A 53 5.38 23.21 -7.06
C ALA A 53 5.10 21.71 -7.29
N TYR A 54 5.62 21.17 -8.39
CA TYR A 54 5.49 19.77 -8.75
C TYR A 54 6.14 18.85 -7.73
N GLY A 55 7.32 19.21 -7.21
CA GLY A 55 8.02 18.43 -6.18
C GLY A 55 7.17 18.23 -4.93
N SER A 56 6.53 19.31 -4.44
CA SER A 56 5.59 19.22 -3.31
C SER A 56 4.36 18.37 -3.64
N ALA A 57 3.77 18.54 -4.83
CA ALA A 57 2.63 17.75 -5.28
C ALA A 57 2.97 16.26 -5.40
N GLN A 58 4.15 15.92 -5.93
CA GLN A 58 4.62 14.54 -6.03
C GLN A 58 4.89 13.93 -4.65
N ALA A 59 5.48 14.69 -3.71
CA ALA A 59 5.65 14.21 -2.34
C ALA A 59 4.31 13.85 -1.68
N ASN A 60 3.27 14.65 -1.89
CA ASN A 60 1.92 14.38 -1.40
C ASN A 60 1.30 13.14 -2.09
N ASN A 61 1.47 13.00 -3.41
CA ASN A 61 1.03 11.82 -4.15
C ASN A 61 1.69 10.55 -3.61
N TYR A 62 3.01 10.58 -3.42
CA TYR A 62 3.76 9.46 -2.85
C TYR A 62 3.31 9.12 -1.42
N ALA A 63 3.09 10.12 -0.57
CA ALA A 63 2.56 9.91 0.77
C ALA A 63 1.18 9.23 0.77
N ALA A 64 0.29 9.62 -0.14
CA ALA A 64 -1.01 8.98 -0.32
C ALA A 64 -0.86 7.52 -0.79
N THR A 65 0.04 7.24 -1.73
CA THR A 65 0.37 5.89 -2.18
C THR A 65 0.87 5.01 -1.03
N LEU A 66 1.75 5.54 -0.16
CA LEU A 66 2.19 4.83 1.04
C LEU A 66 1.05 4.59 2.05
N ALA A 67 0.07 5.48 2.13
CA ALA A 67 -1.10 5.25 2.96
C ALA A 67 -1.93 4.05 2.48
N VAL A 68 -2.05 3.84 1.16
CA VAL A 68 -2.70 2.64 0.58
C VAL A 68 -1.91 1.37 0.90
N ALA A 69 -0.58 1.40 0.80
CA ALA A 69 0.25 0.27 1.21
C ALA A 69 0.06 -0.08 2.70
N ARG A 70 0.03 0.92 3.57
CA ARG A 70 -0.23 0.75 5.01
C ARG A 70 -1.62 0.18 5.27
N LEU A 71 -2.63 0.60 4.51
CA LEU A 71 -3.99 0.06 4.61
C LEU A 71 -3.99 -1.45 4.32
N HIS A 72 -3.35 -1.89 3.24
CA HIS A 72 -3.21 -3.32 2.96
C HIS A 72 -2.52 -4.07 4.11
N ALA A 73 -1.41 -3.54 4.63
CA ALA A 73 -0.74 -4.16 5.77
C ALA A 73 -1.65 -4.28 7.00
N ALA A 74 -2.42 -3.23 7.31
CA ALA A 74 -3.38 -3.23 8.41
C ALA A 74 -4.52 -4.24 8.21
N ILE A 75 -5.04 -4.37 6.97
CA ILE A 75 -6.05 -5.38 6.64
C ILE A 75 -5.50 -6.80 6.86
N GLY A 76 -4.24 -7.07 6.48
CA GLY A 76 -3.60 -8.36 6.74
C GLY A 76 -3.55 -8.69 8.23
N VAL A 77 -3.09 -7.74 9.06
CA VAL A 77 -3.04 -7.89 10.52
C VAL A 77 -4.43 -8.11 11.12
N ALA A 78 -5.42 -7.33 10.70
CA ALA A 78 -6.80 -7.47 11.17
C ALA A 78 -7.40 -8.84 10.78
N THR A 79 -7.05 -9.35 9.60
CA THR A 79 -7.47 -10.66 9.11
C THR A 79 -6.92 -11.79 9.98
N GLU A 80 -5.63 -11.72 10.34
CA GLU A 80 -5.00 -12.70 11.24
C GLU A 80 -5.61 -12.65 12.65
N ALA A 81 -5.86 -11.46 13.17
CA ALA A 81 -6.54 -11.30 14.45
C ALA A 81 -7.96 -11.91 14.43
N ALA A 82 -8.72 -11.67 13.36
CA ALA A 82 -10.04 -12.28 13.17
C ALA A 82 -9.95 -13.82 13.09
N LYS A 83 -9.02 -14.36 12.28
CA LYS A 83 -8.77 -15.81 12.17
C LYS A 83 -8.51 -16.44 13.54
N ALA A 84 -7.65 -15.83 14.35
CA ALA A 84 -7.35 -16.31 15.70
C ALA A 84 -8.60 -16.33 16.58
N SER A 85 -9.44 -15.29 16.52
CA SER A 85 -10.68 -15.23 17.31
C SER A 85 -11.69 -16.33 16.96
N PHE A 86 -11.80 -16.69 15.68
CA PHE A 86 -12.65 -17.80 15.24
C PHE A 86 -12.12 -19.15 15.72
N ILE A 87 -10.82 -19.40 15.58
CA ILE A 87 -10.19 -20.64 16.07
C ILE A 87 -10.40 -20.82 17.58
N VAL A 88 -10.28 -19.74 18.36
CA VAL A 88 -10.53 -19.76 19.80
C VAL A 88 -12.00 -20.09 20.10
N THR A 89 -12.93 -19.53 19.33
CA THR A 89 -14.36 -19.78 19.51
C THR A 89 -14.73 -21.23 19.16
N ASP A 90 -14.15 -21.79 18.10
CA ASP A 90 -14.44 -23.16 17.63
C ASP A 90 -13.84 -24.24 18.56
N ASN A 91 -12.74 -23.93 19.24
CA ASN A 91 -12.04 -24.85 20.15
C ASN A 91 -12.44 -24.67 21.63
N GLY A 92 -13.46 -23.86 21.92
CA GLY A 92 -13.99 -23.58 23.25
C GLY A 92 -14.98 -24.63 23.75
#